data_AF-A0A9Q0P4A5-F1
#
_entry.id   AF-A0A9Q0P4A5-F1
#
_cell.length_a   1.000
_cell.length_b   1.000
_cell.length_c   1.000
_cell.angle_alpha   90.00
_cell.angle_beta   90.00
_cell.angle_gamma   90.00
#
_symmetry.space_group_name_H-M   'P 1'
#
loop_
_entity.id
_entity.type
_entity.pdbx_description
1 polymer ?
#
loop_
_entity_poly.entity_id
_entity_poly.type
_entity_poly.pdbx_seq_one_letter_code
_entity_poly.pdbx_strand_id
1 'polypeptide(L)' 'MKISRKNGARQYIKSEHPRLRWTPELHEHFVETVDRLGGKYKATPRRILQMMGVNELKISHIKSHLQV' A
#
# COMPACT_ATOMS: atom_id res chain seq x y z
N MET A 1 -12.23 -32.92 -32.46
CA MET A 1 -11.82 -32.39 -31.13
C MET A 1 -11.15 -31.04 -31.31
N LYS A 2 -11.78 -29.92 -30.91
CA LYS A 2 -11.19 -28.58 -31.03
C LYS A 2 -10.39 -28.27 -29.76
N ILE A 3 -9.07 -28.33 -29.86
CA ILE A 3 -8.17 -27.96 -28.77
C ILE A 3 -8.05 -26.43 -28.81
N SER A 4 -8.90 -25.74 -28.04
CA SER A 4 -8.73 -24.31 -27.80
C SER A 4 -7.63 -24.14 -26.76
N ARG A 5 -6.39 -23.92 -27.22
CA ARG A 5 -5.29 -23.45 -26.38
C ARG A 5 -5.61 -22.04 -25.92
N LYS A 6 -6.24 -21.89 -24.76
CA LYS A 6 -6.35 -20.59 -24.10
C LYS A 6 -4.98 -20.20 -23.53
N ASN A 7 -4.12 -19.68 -24.40
CA ASN A 7 -3.01 -18.81 -23.98
C ASN A 7 -3.64 -17.50 -23.46
N GLY A 8 -4.23 -17.57 -22.27
CA GLY A 8 -4.73 -16.41 -21.55
C GLY A 8 -3.54 -15.69 -20.95
N ALA A 9 -2.79 -14.93 -21.76
CA ALA A 9 -1.93 -13.90 -21.23
C ALA A 9 -2.79 -13.05 -20.28
N ARG A 10 -2.46 -13.06 -18.98
CA ARG A 10 -3.17 -12.27 -17.96
C ARG A 10 -3.32 -10.87 -18.51
N GLN A 11 -4.56 -10.47 -18.82
CA GLN A 11 -4.83 -9.11 -19.26
C GLN A 11 -4.32 -8.20 -18.14
N TYR A 12 -3.39 -7.31 -18.49
CA TYR A 12 -2.93 -6.29 -17.57
C TYR A 12 -4.08 -5.32 -17.35
N ILE A 13 -4.84 -5.53 -16.27
CA ILE A 13 -5.84 -4.57 -15.82
C ILE A 13 -5.06 -3.39 -15.25
N LYS A 14 -4.90 -2.35 -16.07
CA LYS A 14 -4.33 -1.08 -15.62
C LYS A 14 -5.28 -0.55 -14.54
N SER A 15 -4.80 -0.46 -13.31
CA SER A 15 -5.55 0.15 -12.22
C SER A 15 -5.91 1.59 -12.63
N GLU A 16 -7.20 1.89 -12.74
CA GLU A 16 -7.72 3.24 -13.07
C GLU A 16 -7.34 4.28 -12.01
N HIS A 17 -6.94 3.83 -10.82
CA HIS A 17 -6.48 4.69 -9.75
C HIS A 17 -4.98 4.93 -9.89
N PRO A 18 -4.53 6.20 -9.83
CA PRO A 18 -3.11 6.51 -9.77
C PRO A 18 -2.48 5.76 -8.59
N ARG A 19 -1.35 5.11 -8.84
CA ARG A 19 -0.61 4.41 -7.78
C ARG A 19 -0.19 5.45 -6.75
N LEU A 20 -0.45 5.18 -5.48
CA LEU A 20 0.04 6.05 -4.41
C LEU A 20 1.56 6.14 -4.50
N ARG A 21 2.06 7.37 -4.66
CA ARG A 21 3.49 7.65 -4.65
C ARG A 21 3.88 8.03 -3.23
N TRP A 22 4.79 7.27 -2.64
CA TRP A 22 5.44 7.67 -1.39
C TRP A 22 6.34 8.85 -1.68
N THR A 23 5.85 10.06 -1.40
CA THR A 23 6.69 11.26 -1.38
C THR A 23 7.53 11.27 -0.09
N PRO A 24 8.68 11.97 -0.08
CA PRO A 24 9.50 12.10 1.12
C PRO A 24 8.70 12.63 2.31
N GLU A 25 7.88 13.66 2.09
CA GLU A 25 7.00 14.25 3.13
C GLU A 25 6.01 13.22 3.70
N LEU A 26 5.40 12.40 2.84
CA LEU A 26 4.49 11.34 3.28
C LEU A 26 5.24 10.25 4.06
N HIS A 27 6.47 9.95 3.65
CA HIS A 27 7.32 8.98 4.34
C HIS A 27 7.76 9.48 5.72
N GLU A 28 8.16 10.74 5.84
CA GLU A 28 8.50 11.36 7.13
C GLU A 28 7.32 11.30 8.09
N HIS A 29 6.12 11.63 7.60
CA HIS A 29 4.90 11.54 8.40
C HIS A 29 4.57 10.10 8.82
N PHE A 30 4.86 9.12 7.96
CA PHE A 30 4.75 7.69 8.30
C PHE A 30 5.74 7.30 9.39
N VAL A 31 7.01 7.71 9.29
CA VAL A 31 8.04 7.41 10.29
C VAL A 31 7.70 8.03 11.64
N GLU A 32 7.27 9.30 11.65
CA GLU A 32 6.81 9.97 12.88
C GLU A 32 5.61 9.23 13.50
N THR A 33 4.66 8.80 12.68
CA THR A 33 3.51 8.03 13.13
C THR A 33 3.92 6.69 13.73
N VAL A 34 4.87 5.98 13.12
CA VAL A 34 5.39 4.70 13.61
C VAL A 34 6.15 4.90 14.93
N ASP A 35 6.95 5.96 15.03
CA ASP A 35 7.70 6.31 16.23
C ASP A 35 6.76 6.63 17.39
N ARG A 36 5.75 7.49 17.15
CA ARG A 36 4.68 7.81 18.12
C ARG A 36 3.90 6.59 18.61
N LEU A 37 3.75 5.56 17.77
CA LEU A 37 3.08 4.31 18.13
C LEU A 37 3.98 3.34 18.92
N GLY A 38 5.22 3.72 19.21
CA GLY A 38 6.19 2.91 19.96
C GLY A 38 6.99 1.95 19.08
N GLY A 39 7.21 2.33 17.81
CA GLY A 39 8.06 1.62 16.86
C GLY A 39 7.36 0.55 16.02
N LYS A 40 8.09 0.03 15.02
CA LYS A 40 7.59 -0.89 13.98
C LYS A 40 6.88 -2.16 14.49
N TYR A 41 7.20 -2.61 15.70
CA TYR A 41 6.62 -3.82 16.30
C TYR A 41 5.26 -3.57 16.97
N LYS A 42 4.98 -2.33 17.39
CA LYS A 42 3.71 -1.94 18.01
C LYS A 42 2.79 -1.18 17.04
N ALA A 43 3.36 -0.61 16.00
CA ALA A 43 2.62 0.15 14.99
C ALA A 43 1.79 -0.79 14.10
N THR A 44 0.49 -0.88 14.38
CA THR A 44 -0.45 -1.62 13.52
C THR A 44 -0.76 -0.80 12.26
N PRO A 45 -0.79 -1.40 11.05
CA PRO A 45 -1.11 -0.70 9.80
C PRO A 45 -2.42 0.11 9.85
N ARG A 46 -3.41 -0.37 10.60
CA ARG A 46 -4.70 0.30 10.79
C ARG A 46 -4.59 1.58 11.63
N ARG A 47 -3.73 1.57 12.65
CA ARG A 47 -3.45 2.75 13.49
C ARG A 47 -2.61 3.78 12.74
N ILE A 48 -1.62 3.33 11.98
CA ILE A 48 -0.80 4.20 11.13
C ILE A 48 -1.71 4.94 10.14
N LEU A 49 -2.63 4.22 9.47
CA LEU A 49 -3.56 4.84 8.54
C LEU A 49 -4.44 5.92 9.20
N GLN A 50 -4.96 5.62 10.40
CA GLN A 50 -5.80 6.56 11.14
C GLN A 50 -5.04 7.81 11.57
N MET A 51 -3.78 7.66 11.98
CA MET A 51 -2.93 8.78 12.39
C MET A 51 -2.50 9.66 11.21
N MET A 52 -2.17 9.06 10.06
CA MET A 52 -1.77 9.83 8.87
C MET A 52 -2.92 10.62 8.26
N GLY A 53 -4.19 10.19 8.44
CA GLY A 53 -5.36 10.97 8.02
C GLY A 53 -5.48 11.23 6.50
N VAL A 54 -4.69 10.53 5.67
CA VAL A 54 -4.66 10.74 4.22
C VAL A 54 -5.76 9.92 3.55
N ASN A 55 -6.74 10.59 2.94
CA ASN A 55 -7.91 9.96 2.31
C ASN A 55 -7.57 8.98 1.18
N GLU A 56 -6.47 9.21 0.45
CA GLU A 56 -6.00 8.33 -0.63
C GLU A 56 -5.10 7.18 -0.13
N LEU A 57 -4.68 7.22 1.13
CA LEU A 57 -3.88 6.17 1.74
C LEU A 57 -4.80 5.03 2.16
N LYS A 58 -4.36 3.80 1.91
CA LYS A 58 -5.08 2.57 2.28
C LYS A 58 -4.16 1.68 3.08
N ILE A 59 -4.73 0.79 3.88
CA ILE A 59 -3.98 -0.20 4.66
C ILE A 59 -3.07 -1.04 3.75
N SER A 60 -3.49 -1.30 2.51
CA SER A 60 -2.68 -2.00 1.50
C SER A 60 -1.37 -1.28 1.16
N HIS A 61 -1.38 0.06 1.09
CA HIS A 61 -0.19 0.85 0.82
C HIS A 61 0.80 0.76 1.99
N ILE A 62 0.28 0.84 3.24
CA ILE A 62 1.10 0.71 4.45
C ILE A 62 1.66 -0.71 4.60
N LYS A 63 0.84 -1.74 4.36
CA LYS A 63 1.29 -3.14 4.39
C LYS A 63 2.37 -3.41 3.34
N SER A 64 2.17 -2.94 2.10
CA SER A 64 3.18 -3.06 1.05
C SER A 64 4.47 -2.34 1.43
N HIS A 65 4.39 -1.21 2.14
CA HIS A 65 5.54 -0.43 2.60
C HIS A 65 6.25 -1.04 3.82
N LEU A 66 5.53 -1.78 4.67
CA LEU A 66 6.09 -2.57 5.78
C LEU A 66 6.71 -3.89 5.35
N GLN A 67 6.37 -4.37 4.15
CA GLN A 67 6.86 -5.64 3.60
C GLN A 67 8.19 -5.48 2.85
N VAL A 68 8.62 -4.24 2.56
CA VAL A 68 9.92 -3.92 1.96
C VAL A 68 11.01 -3.87 3.04
#